data_AF-A0A4Q7Y3C8-F1
#
_entry.id   AF-A0A4Q7Y3C8-F1
#
_cell.length_a   1.000
_cell.length_b   1.000
_cell.length_c   1.000
_cell.angle_alpha   90.00
_cell.angle_beta   90.00
_cell.angle_gamma   90.00
#
_symmetry.space_group_name_H-M   'P 1'
#
loop_
_entity.id
_entity.type
_entity.pdbx_description
1 polymer ?
#
loop_
_entity_poly.entity_id
_entity_poly.type
_entity_poly.pdbx_seq_one_letter_code
_entity_poly.pdbx_strand_id
1 'polypeptide(L)'
;MPEFPGQRPPFDGPPGNTLALQHGAYSPRKVDPLAAELRAAVLADVSTDYLRAPRYAPALWAWARAEAQVQLLTEYLARAGEETADGVGDLEQDRVRSAYLLLHRAEARALSGRRALGLDPLAAARLGRDRAATEVDVARVMAEMDRREREARERDAQHVDGQVVDDDEDEESM
;
A
#
# COMPACT_ATOMS: atom_id res chain seq x y z
N MET A 1 -23.76 -12.12 42.94
CA MET A 1 -24.22 -10.82 43.49
C MET A 1 -25.73 -10.92 43.69
N PRO A 2 -26.29 -10.44 44.82
CA PRO A 2 -27.75 -10.39 44.98
C PRO A 2 -28.37 -9.37 44.00
N GLU A 3 -29.50 -9.72 43.39
CA GLU A 3 -30.20 -8.85 42.44
C GLU A 3 -31.11 -7.84 43.16
N PHE A 4 -31.20 -6.61 42.65
CA PHE A 4 -32.03 -5.54 43.24
C PHE A 4 -33.04 -4.96 42.24
N PRO A 5 -34.20 -4.43 42.72
CA PRO A 5 -35.19 -3.80 41.85
C PRO A 5 -34.59 -2.62 41.08
N GLY A 6 -34.66 -2.65 39.74
CA GLY A 6 -34.07 -1.63 38.86
C GLY A 6 -32.66 -1.94 38.34
N GLN A 7 -32.11 -3.10 38.67
CA GLN A 7 -30.86 -3.56 38.08
C GLN A 7 -31.04 -3.73 36.57
N ARG A 8 -30.29 -2.95 35.78
CA ARG A 8 -30.19 -3.19 34.34
C ARG A 8 -29.55 -4.57 34.14
N PRO A 9 -30.07 -5.39 33.21
CA PRO A 9 -29.44 -6.65 32.89
C PRO A 9 -27.96 -6.39 32.54
N PRO A 10 -27.05 -7.27 32.98
CA PRO A 10 -25.63 -7.13 32.64
C PRO A 10 -25.47 -7.03 31.12
N PHE A 11 -24.43 -6.33 30.66
CA PHE A 11 -24.16 -6.08 29.23
C PHE A 11 -23.70 -7.35 28.49
N ASP A 12 -24.29 -8.50 28.83
CA ASP A 12 -24.01 -9.86 28.34
C ASP A 12 -24.73 -10.12 27.01
N GLY A 13 -24.90 -9.08 26.19
CA GLY A 13 -25.28 -9.26 24.81
C GLY A 13 -24.23 -10.12 24.09
N PRO A 14 -24.60 -10.86 23.03
CA PRO A 14 -23.64 -11.64 22.25
C PRO A 14 -22.43 -10.77 21.85
N PRO A 15 -21.21 -11.35 21.74
CA PRO A 15 -20.02 -10.61 21.32
C PRO A 15 -20.33 -9.81 20.06
N GLY A 16 -20.21 -8.49 20.14
CA GLY A 16 -20.68 -7.56 19.10
C GLY A 16 -21.89 -6.71 19.47
N ASN A 17 -22.15 -6.43 20.76
CA ASN A 17 -23.14 -5.44 21.16
C ASN A 17 -22.79 -4.05 20.56
N THR A 18 -23.58 -3.64 19.56
CA THR A 18 -23.38 -2.38 18.83
C THR A 18 -24.27 -1.24 19.32
N LEU A 19 -25.09 -1.44 20.37
CA LEU A 19 -26.04 -0.44 20.87
C LEU A 19 -25.36 0.86 21.35
N ALA A 20 -24.06 0.82 21.67
CA ALA A 20 -23.27 1.98 22.06
C ALA A 20 -22.52 2.66 20.90
N LEU A 21 -22.63 2.17 19.65
CA LEU A 21 -21.90 2.75 18.51
C LEU A 21 -22.62 3.99 17.98
N GLN A 22 -22.08 5.16 18.27
CA GLN A 22 -22.66 6.44 17.86
C GLN A 22 -22.29 6.85 16.43
N HIS A 23 -21.02 6.69 16.04
CA HIS A 23 -20.49 7.16 14.76
C HIS A 23 -20.00 6.02 13.83
N GLY A 24 -20.04 4.76 14.29
CA GLY A 24 -19.76 3.59 13.44
C GLY A 24 -18.29 3.38 13.01
N ALA A 25 -17.37 4.30 13.28
CA ALA A 25 -15.97 4.22 12.84
C ALA A 25 -15.16 3.04 13.44
N TYR A 26 -15.67 2.39 14.49
CA TYR A 26 -15.09 1.15 15.02
C TYR A 26 -15.96 -0.09 14.77
N SER A 27 -17.04 0.06 14.00
CA SER A 27 -17.92 -1.05 13.62
C SER A 27 -17.39 -1.75 12.37
N PRO A 28 -16.94 -3.01 12.44
CA PRO A 28 -16.53 -3.76 11.25
C PRO A 28 -17.64 -3.80 10.19
N ARG A 29 -18.91 -3.88 10.62
CA ARG A 29 -20.09 -3.89 9.74
C ARG A 29 -20.28 -2.61 8.91
N LYS A 30 -19.70 -1.49 9.33
CA LYS A 30 -19.74 -0.20 8.60
C LYS A 30 -18.42 0.07 7.90
N VAL A 31 -17.30 -0.19 8.57
CA VAL A 31 -15.96 0.09 8.06
C VAL A 31 -15.56 -0.88 6.96
N ASP A 32 -15.81 -2.19 7.10
CA ASP A 32 -15.29 -3.19 6.18
C ASP A 32 -15.93 -3.15 4.79
N PRO A 33 -17.25 -2.94 4.63
CA PRO A 33 -17.84 -2.74 3.31
C PRO A 33 -17.25 -1.53 2.59
N LEU A 34 -17.13 -0.40 3.28
CA LEU A 34 -16.58 0.83 2.72
C LEU A 34 -15.07 0.68 2.39
N ALA A 35 -14.31 0.02 3.25
CA ALA A 35 -12.91 -0.30 2.98
C ALA A 35 -12.75 -1.24 1.78
N ALA A 36 -13.66 -2.20 1.59
CA ALA A 36 -13.65 -3.07 0.44
C ALA A 36 -13.93 -2.29 -0.86
N GLU A 37 -14.90 -1.37 -0.85
CA GLU A 37 -15.19 -0.48 -1.97
C GLU A 37 -13.99 0.41 -2.33
N LEU A 38 -13.38 1.08 -1.34
CA LEU A 38 -12.21 1.94 -1.53
C LEU A 38 -11.01 1.16 -2.09
N ARG A 39 -10.77 -0.04 -1.55
CA ARG A 39 -9.74 -0.94 -2.07
C ARG A 39 -10.02 -1.35 -3.52
N ALA A 40 -11.27 -1.69 -3.83
CA ALA A 40 -11.66 -2.08 -5.18
C ALA A 40 -11.49 -0.92 -6.18
N ALA A 41 -11.85 0.30 -5.78
CA ALA A 41 -11.67 1.51 -6.58
C ALA A 41 -10.20 1.77 -6.91
N VAL A 42 -9.29 1.64 -5.92
CA VAL A 42 -7.85 1.75 -6.18
C VAL A 42 -7.40 0.67 -7.16
N LEU A 43 -7.70 -0.60 -6.89
CA LEU A 43 -7.24 -1.70 -7.75
C LEU A 43 -7.82 -1.66 -9.16
N ALA A 44 -8.91 -0.93 -9.41
CA ALA A 44 -9.46 -0.73 -10.75
C ALA A 44 -8.60 0.23 -11.61
N ASP A 45 -7.80 1.10 -11.01
CA ASP A 45 -6.89 1.99 -11.72
C ASP A 45 -5.61 1.26 -12.14
N VAL A 46 -5.35 1.23 -13.45
CA VAL A 46 -4.14 0.66 -14.08
C VAL A 46 -2.86 1.26 -13.51
N SER A 47 -2.87 2.55 -13.13
CA SER A 47 -1.70 3.22 -12.55
C SER A 47 -1.24 2.59 -11.22
N THR A 48 -2.11 1.83 -10.56
CA THR A 48 -1.87 1.18 -9.27
C THR A 48 -1.77 -0.34 -9.35
N ASP A 49 -1.62 -0.92 -10.54
CA ASP A 49 -1.66 -2.38 -10.75
C ASP A 49 -0.65 -3.15 -9.88
N TYR A 50 0.50 -2.53 -9.58
CA TYR A 50 1.51 -3.08 -8.67
C TYR A 50 0.98 -3.41 -7.26
N LEU A 51 -0.09 -2.74 -6.81
CA LEU A 51 -0.75 -2.99 -5.51
C LEU A 51 -1.54 -4.31 -5.48
N ARG A 52 -1.76 -4.96 -6.63
CA ARG A 52 -2.36 -6.31 -6.69
C ARG A 52 -1.44 -7.39 -6.12
N ALA A 53 -0.13 -7.14 -6.05
CA ALA A 53 0.80 -8.11 -5.50
C ALA A 53 0.45 -8.42 -4.02
N PRO A 54 0.37 -9.70 -3.60
CA PRO A 54 -0.11 -10.10 -2.27
C PRO A 54 0.62 -9.42 -1.10
N ARG A 55 1.90 -9.07 -1.28
CA ARG A 55 2.71 -8.35 -0.27
C ARG A 55 2.13 -6.99 0.15
N TYR A 56 1.34 -6.34 -0.71
CA TYR A 56 0.70 -5.06 -0.40
C TYR A 56 -0.68 -5.21 0.23
N ALA A 57 -1.27 -6.42 0.22
CA ALA A 57 -2.64 -6.61 0.66
C ALA A 57 -2.90 -6.15 2.11
N PRO A 58 -2.02 -6.40 3.11
CA PRO A 58 -2.23 -5.91 4.47
C PRO A 58 -2.18 -4.38 4.56
N ALA A 59 -1.23 -3.74 3.87
CA ALA A 59 -1.07 -2.29 3.86
C ALA A 59 -2.23 -1.59 3.17
N LEU A 60 -2.68 -2.14 2.04
CA LEU A 60 -3.85 -1.64 1.29
C LEU A 60 -5.13 -1.77 2.12
N TRP A 61 -5.31 -2.88 2.83
CA TRP A 61 -6.45 -3.06 3.73
C TRP A 61 -6.42 -2.09 4.91
N ALA A 62 -5.26 -1.89 5.54
CA ALA A 62 -5.10 -0.95 6.64
C ALA A 62 -5.38 0.50 6.22
N TRP A 63 -4.89 0.90 5.04
CA TRP A 63 -5.19 2.20 4.43
C TRP A 63 -6.69 2.36 4.17
N ALA A 64 -7.32 1.40 3.49
CA ALA A 64 -8.73 1.49 3.13
C ALA A 64 -9.64 1.58 4.36
N ARG A 65 -9.32 0.85 5.44
CA ARG A 65 -10.02 0.97 6.72
C ARG A 65 -9.83 2.34 7.37
N ALA A 66 -8.65 2.95 7.26
CA ALA A 66 -8.43 4.29 7.79
C ALA A 66 -9.24 5.35 7.02
N GLU A 67 -9.29 5.27 5.69
CA GLU A 67 -10.12 6.15 4.85
C GLU A 67 -11.61 5.98 5.16
N ALA A 68 -12.09 4.74 5.28
CA ALA A 68 -13.47 4.46 5.67
C ALA A 68 -13.83 5.08 7.04
N GLN A 69 -12.89 5.08 7.98
CA GLN A 69 -13.05 5.74 9.27
C GLN A 69 -13.13 7.26 9.15
N VAL A 70 -12.28 7.86 8.32
CA VAL A 70 -12.32 9.30 8.02
C VAL A 70 -13.71 9.65 7.49
N GLN A 71 -14.20 8.94 6.47
CA GLN A 71 -15.51 9.21 5.88
C GLN A 71 -16.65 9.12 6.91
N LEU A 72 -16.70 8.06 7.71
CA LEU A 72 -17.74 7.89 8.73
C LEU A 72 -17.69 8.97 9.83
N LEU A 73 -16.50 9.37 10.26
CA LEU A 73 -16.33 10.41 11.27
C LEU A 73 -16.66 11.80 10.73
N THR A 74 -16.24 12.10 9.51
CA THR A 74 -16.61 13.35 8.82
C THR A 74 -18.11 13.46 8.64
N GLU A 75 -18.77 12.38 8.22
CA GLU A 75 -20.23 12.36 8.05
C GLU A 75 -20.97 12.55 9.39
N TYR A 76 -20.46 11.95 10.47
CA TYR A 76 -21.01 12.14 11.81
C TYR A 76 -20.87 13.59 12.29
N LEU A 77 -19.68 14.18 12.14
CA LEU A 77 -19.41 15.56 12.56
C LEU A 77 -20.18 16.57 11.71
N ALA A 78 -20.30 16.33 10.39
CA ALA A 78 -21.11 17.17 9.52
C ALA A 78 -22.58 17.19 9.96
N ARG A 79 -23.15 16.01 10.28
CA ARG A 79 -24.52 15.92 10.82
C ARG A 79 -24.66 16.59 12.18
N ALA A 80 -23.67 16.49 13.06
CA ALA A 80 -23.67 17.21 14.33
C ALA A 80 -23.57 18.74 14.14
N GLY A 81 -22.87 19.18 13.09
CA GLY A 81 -22.66 20.59 12.73
C GLY A 81 -23.85 21.25 12.05
N GLU A 82 -24.85 20.50 11.58
CA GLU A 82 -26.09 21.06 11.03
C GLU A 82 -26.85 21.89 12.08
N GLU A 83 -26.72 21.55 13.37
CA GLU A 83 -27.36 22.26 14.47
C GLU A 83 -26.62 23.55 14.89
N THR A 84 -25.30 23.62 14.67
CA THR A 84 -24.42 24.71 15.14
C THR A 84 -23.91 25.62 14.02
N ALA A 85 -24.14 25.28 12.75
CA ALA A 85 -23.68 26.00 11.56
C ALA A 85 -22.14 26.20 11.44
N ASP A 86 -21.35 25.46 12.21
CA ASP A 86 -19.87 25.48 12.21
C ASP A 86 -19.26 24.31 11.41
N GLY A 87 -20.09 23.38 10.95
CA GLY A 87 -19.69 22.21 10.15
C GLY A 87 -19.11 21.03 10.94
N VAL A 88 -18.93 21.14 12.26
CA VAL A 88 -18.35 20.06 13.10
C VAL A 88 -19.18 19.72 14.33
N GLY A 89 -20.11 20.58 14.73
CA GLY A 89 -20.93 20.41 15.92
C GLY A 89 -20.33 21.07 17.17
N ASP A 90 -21.11 21.12 18.23
CA ASP A 90 -20.71 21.67 19.52
C ASP A 90 -19.59 20.83 20.18
N LEU A 91 -18.37 21.36 20.18
CA LEU A 91 -17.18 20.72 20.76
C LEU A 91 -17.20 20.63 22.29
N GLU A 92 -18.12 21.33 22.98
CA GLU A 92 -18.34 21.15 24.42
C GLU A 92 -19.04 19.81 24.70
N GLN A 93 -19.71 19.22 23.69
CA GLN A 93 -20.28 17.88 23.81
C GLN A 93 -19.17 16.81 23.69
N ASP A 94 -19.02 16.01 24.75
CA ASP A 94 -18.01 14.94 24.82
C ASP A 94 -17.98 14.01 23.61
N ARG A 95 -19.16 13.69 23.07
CA ARG A 95 -19.30 12.82 21.89
C ARG A 95 -18.73 13.45 20.61
N VAL A 96 -18.97 14.74 20.39
CA VAL A 96 -18.51 15.48 19.21
C VAL A 96 -17.00 15.68 19.31
N ARG A 97 -16.53 16.13 20.48
CA ARG A 97 -15.10 16.27 20.76
C ARG A 97 -14.33 14.96 20.56
N SER A 98 -14.87 13.85 21.06
CA SER A 98 -14.26 12.54 20.89
C SER A 98 -14.19 12.11 19.42
N ALA A 99 -15.28 12.31 18.66
CA ALA A 99 -15.30 12.02 17.22
C ALA A 99 -14.30 12.90 16.45
N TYR A 100 -14.18 14.17 16.80
CA TYR A 100 -13.21 15.10 16.21
C TYR A 100 -11.75 14.66 16.45
N LEU A 101 -11.40 14.27 17.68
CA LEU A 101 -10.08 13.75 18.00
C LEU A 101 -9.77 12.40 17.33
N LEU A 102 -10.81 11.58 17.11
CA LEU A 102 -10.69 10.32 16.37
C LEU A 102 -10.50 10.58 14.87
N LEU A 103 -11.17 11.59 14.32
CA LEU A 103 -11.05 11.98 12.91
C LEU A 103 -9.59 12.33 12.61
N HIS A 104 -8.99 13.21 13.42
CA HIS A 104 -7.59 13.60 13.23
C HIS A 104 -6.62 12.40 13.24
N ARG A 105 -6.85 11.42 14.12
CA ARG A 105 -6.06 10.18 14.17
C ARG A 105 -6.30 9.26 12.98
N ALA A 106 -7.52 9.22 12.44
CA ALA A 106 -7.85 8.46 11.24
C ALA A 106 -7.21 9.10 10.00
N GLU A 107 -7.28 10.43 9.87
CA GLU A 107 -6.66 11.19 8.79
C GLU A 107 -5.14 11.01 8.75
N ALA A 108 -4.47 11.05 9.89
CA ALA A 108 -3.02 10.81 9.98
C ALA A 108 -2.63 9.41 9.50
N ARG A 109 -3.43 8.38 9.83
CA ARG A 109 -3.23 7.00 9.37
C ARG A 109 -3.52 6.86 7.88
N ALA A 110 -4.61 7.45 7.40
CA ALA A 110 -4.96 7.47 5.98
C ALA A 110 -3.86 8.15 5.14
N LEU A 111 -3.37 9.31 5.56
CA LEU A 111 -2.28 10.03 4.91
C LEU A 111 -0.98 9.21 4.89
N SER A 112 -0.63 8.57 6.00
CA SER A 112 0.53 7.67 6.08
C SER A 112 0.38 6.48 5.11
N GLY A 113 -0.82 5.90 5.03
CA GLY A 113 -1.14 4.84 4.08
C GLY A 113 -1.02 5.30 2.63
N ARG A 114 -1.57 6.48 2.29
CA ARG A 114 -1.47 7.06 0.94
C ARG A 114 -0.01 7.24 0.51
N ARG A 115 0.83 7.75 1.40
CA ARG A 115 2.28 7.92 1.17
C ARG A 115 3.00 6.60 0.97
N ALA A 116 2.77 5.64 1.85
CA ALA A 116 3.43 4.33 1.81
C ALA A 116 3.03 3.52 0.57
N LEU A 117 1.79 3.67 0.11
CA LEU A 117 1.26 2.96 -1.05
C LEU A 117 1.47 3.71 -2.37
N GLY A 118 2.04 4.92 -2.36
CA GLY A 118 2.22 5.70 -3.59
C GLY A 118 0.92 6.27 -4.17
N LEU A 119 -0.12 6.45 -3.35
CA LEU A 119 -1.42 6.97 -3.77
C LEU A 119 -1.49 8.50 -3.72
N ASP A 120 -0.49 9.18 -3.16
CA ASP A 120 -0.35 10.63 -3.31
C ASP A 120 0.53 10.98 -4.53
N PRO A 121 0.24 12.08 -5.27
CA PRO A 121 0.94 12.39 -6.51
C PRO A 121 2.46 12.52 -6.37
N LEU A 122 2.93 13.00 -5.21
CA LEU A 122 4.36 13.18 -4.98
C LEU A 122 5.06 11.85 -4.72
N ALA A 123 4.43 10.96 -3.94
CA ALA A 123 4.89 9.60 -3.72
C ALA A 123 4.85 8.79 -5.01
N ALA A 124 3.78 8.91 -5.81
CA ALA A 124 3.68 8.29 -7.13
C ALA A 124 4.82 8.73 -8.05
N ALA A 125 5.10 10.04 -8.12
CA ALA A 125 6.21 10.57 -8.91
C ALA A 125 7.59 10.10 -8.41
N ARG A 126 7.79 9.98 -7.10
CA ARG A 126 9.03 9.44 -6.50
C ARG A 126 9.21 7.96 -6.84
N LEU A 127 8.18 7.13 -6.64
CA LEU A 127 8.20 5.71 -7.02
C LEU A 127 8.44 5.52 -8.51
N GLY A 128 7.83 6.37 -9.36
CA GLY A 128 8.07 6.35 -10.80
C GLY A 128 9.52 6.65 -11.16
N ARG A 129 10.12 7.68 -10.54
CA ARG A 129 11.53 8.03 -10.72
C ARG A 129 12.46 6.89 -10.30
N ASP A 130 12.23 6.30 -9.13
CA ASP A 130 13.10 5.26 -8.58
C ASP A 130 13.04 3.98 -9.45
N ARG A 131 11.86 3.65 -9.98
CA ARG A 131 11.70 2.55 -10.95
C ARG A 131 12.45 2.83 -12.25
N ALA A 132 12.24 4.01 -12.86
CA ALA A 132 12.92 4.37 -14.10
C ALA A 132 14.44 4.37 -13.96
N ALA A 133 14.98 4.86 -12.83
CA ALA A 133 16.41 4.82 -12.55
C ALA A 133 16.94 3.37 -12.48
N THR A 134 16.20 2.48 -11.80
CA THR A 134 16.56 1.06 -11.69
C THR A 134 16.56 0.36 -13.05
N GLU A 135 15.55 0.63 -13.90
CA GLU A 135 15.45 0.06 -15.24
C GLU A 135 16.63 0.47 -16.14
N VAL A 136 17.03 1.75 -16.07
CA VAL A 136 18.20 2.26 -16.81
C VAL A 136 19.49 1.57 -16.36
N ASP A 137 19.66 1.35 -15.05
CA ASP A 137 20.83 0.66 -14.51
C ASP A 137 20.90 -0.80 -14.95
N VAL A 138 19.78 -1.54 -14.90
CA VAL A 138 19.72 -2.93 -15.37
C VAL A 138 20.02 -3.01 -16.87
N ALA A 139 19.43 -2.13 -17.68
CA ALA A 139 19.70 -2.10 -19.12
C ALA A 139 21.18 -1.83 -19.42
N ARG A 140 21.81 -0.92 -18.66
CA ARG A 140 23.25 -0.63 -18.79
C ARG A 140 24.12 -1.84 -18.45
N VAL A 141 23.81 -2.55 -17.36
CA VAL A 141 24.53 -3.76 -16.95
C VAL A 141 24.41 -4.86 -17.99
N MET A 142 23.19 -5.11 -18.50
CA MET A 142 22.96 -6.12 -19.56
C MET A 142 23.70 -5.75 -20.85
N ALA A 143 23.69 -4.49 -21.25
CA ALA A 143 24.44 -4.02 -22.42
C ALA A 143 25.98 -4.14 -22.25
N GLU A 144 26.49 -4.02 -21.02
CA GLU A 144 27.90 -4.26 -20.73
C GLU A 144 28.25 -5.76 -20.77
N MET A 145 27.40 -6.62 -20.22
CA MET A 145 27.56 -8.07 -20.30
C MET A 145 27.56 -8.57 -21.75
N ASP A 146 26.61 -8.12 -22.57
CA ASP A 146 26.53 -8.48 -23.99
C ASP A 146 27.79 -8.09 -24.76
N ARG A 147 28.37 -6.92 -24.46
CA ARG A 147 29.64 -6.49 -25.08
C ARG A 147 30.79 -7.42 -24.69
N ARG A 148 30.91 -7.73 -23.40
CA ARG A 148 31.96 -8.65 -22.92
C ARG A 148 31.83 -10.05 -23.51
N GLU A 149 30.61 -10.56 -23.66
CA GLU A 149 30.38 -11.87 -24.28
C GLU A 149 30.75 -11.88 -25.76
N ARG A 150 30.44 -10.80 -26.51
CA ARG A 150 30.84 -10.69 -27.91
C ARG A 150 32.36 -10.63 -28.06
N GLU A 151 33.01 -9.81 -27.24
CA GLU A 151 34.47 -9.73 -27.21
C GLU A 151 35.12 -11.09 -26.86
N ALA A 152 34.53 -11.84 -25.92
CA ALA A 152 35.01 -13.18 -25.57
C ALA A 152 34.86 -14.17 -26.74
N ARG A 153 33.69 -14.20 -27.40
CA ARG A 153 33.46 -15.05 -28.58
C ARG A 153 34.37 -14.71 -29.74
N GLU A 154 34.65 -13.43 -29.97
CA GLU A 154 35.57 -12.98 -31.00
C GLU A 154 37.02 -13.38 -30.69
N ARG A 155 37.44 -13.31 -29.42
CA ARG A 155 38.76 -13.79 -28.99
C ARG A 155 38.91 -15.31 -29.13
N ASP A 156 37.89 -16.07 -28.73
CA ASP A 156 37.89 -17.53 -28.87
C ASP A 156 37.95 -17.93 -30.36
N ALA A 157 37.20 -17.24 -31.23
CA ALA A 157 37.27 -17.46 -32.68
C ALA A 157 38.66 -17.15 -33.26
N GLN A 158 39.31 -16.05 -32.83
CA GLN A 158 40.67 -15.71 -33.26
C GLN A 158 41.73 -16.68 -32.73
N HIS A 159 41.52 -17.28 -31.55
CA HIS A 159 42.43 -18.27 -30.98
C HIS A 159 42.41 -19.59 -31.75
N VAL A 160 41.23 -20.01 -32.23
CA VAL A 160 41.07 -21.25 -33.01
C VAL A 160 41.68 -21.13 -34.41
N ASP A 161 41.58 -19.98 -35.08
CA ASP A 161 42.20 -19.76 -36.40
C ASP A 161 43.73 -19.66 -36.35
N GLY A 162 44.32 -19.32 -35.20
CA GLY A 162 45.77 -19.23 -35.02
C GLY A 162 46.48 -20.56 -34.75
N GLN A 163 45.75 -21.66 -34.58
CA GLN A 163 46.31 -22.96 -34.14
C GLN A 163 46.38 -24.01 -35.27
N VAL A 164 46.20 -23.61 -36.55
CA VAL A 164 46.36 -24.50 -37.69
C VAL A 164 47.84 -24.64 -38.07
N VAL A 165 48.47 -25.65 -37.45
CA VAL A 165 49.51 -26.55 -37.99
C VAL A 165 50.81 -25.91 -38.50
N ASP A 166 51.76 -25.71 -37.58
CA ASP A 166 53.20 -25.90 -37.83
C ASP A 166 53.59 -27.29 -37.25
N ASP A 167 53.11 -28.37 -37.85
CA ASP A 167 53.49 -29.76 -37.50
C ASP A 167 53.45 -30.60 -38.80
N ASP A 168 54.50 -30.45 -39.62
CA ASP A 168 54.95 -31.30 -40.75
C ASP A 168 56.07 -30.43 -41.40
N GLU A 169 57.37 -30.71 -41.41
CA GLU A 169 58.11 -31.94 -41.70
C GLU A 169 59.54 -31.79 -41.12
N ASP A 170 59.94 -32.66 -40.20
CA ASP A 170 61.35 -32.79 -39.76
C ASP A 170 61.61 -34.25 -39.36
N GLU A 171 61.53 -35.20 -40.31
CA GLU A 171 62.09 -36.54 -40.11
C GLU A 171 62.90 -37.04 -41.33
N GLU A 172 64.17 -37.33 -41.01
CA GLU A 172 65.09 -38.31 -41.60
C GLU A 172 65.80 -38.03 -42.94
N SER A 173 66.92 -37.32 -42.80
CA SER A 173 68.19 -37.68 -43.46
C SER A 173 68.75 -38.97 -42.84
N MET A 174 68.73 -40.10 -43.57
CA MET A 174 69.82 -41.09 -43.65
C MET A 174 69.58 -42.15 -44.71
#